data_AF-A0A453HRD7-F1
#
_entry.id   AF-A0A453HRD7-F1
#
_cell.length_a   1.000
_cell.length_b   1.000
_cell.length_c   1.000
_cell.angle_alpha   90.00
_cell.angle_beta   90.00
_cell.angle_gamma   90.00
#
_symmetry.space_group_name_H-M   'P 1'
#
loop_
_entity.id
_entity.type
_entity.pdbx_description
1 polymer ?
#
loop_
_entity_poly.entity_id
_entity_poly.type
_entity_poly.pdbx_seq_one_letter_code
_entity_poly.pdbx_strand_id
1 'polypeptide(L)'
;IQGHGFRKELIHMLVDLKPRFLRFPGGTFVEGILLRNAFRWRETIGPWEERPGHYGDVWNYWTDDGLGYYELLQLAEDLGAEPIWVFNAGISRNDQVDTTAIAPFVKDVLDSLEFARGSAKSTWGSVRAAMGHPERFQLKYVAVGNEDCDNTKPFYQGHYLKFYNAIREAYPDIQIISNCDGSSEPLDHPADLYDFHIYNSADDLFLKKDTFSRTSRTGPKVFVSEYAVHVDGDTSKGSLQASLAEAAFLIGLEVNSDIVHMASYAPLFVNDNDRKWTPDAIVFNSWQQYGTPSYWMQTFFGESSGAVIHPVRLNSSYSGSLAASAITWRDNEDIFLRIKIVNFGPNTVNLTLSATGLEAGVDTSRSAVTVLTSNYSLDENSFDDP
;
A
#
# COMPACT_ATOMS: atom_id res chain seq x y z
N ILE A 1 -2.53 7.07 18.24
CA ILE A 1 -2.96 8.41 18.73
C ILE A 1 -3.80 8.32 20.01
N GLN A 2 -4.07 7.10 20.50
CA GLN A 2 -4.76 6.84 21.77
C GLN A 2 -3.91 6.11 22.83
N GLY A 3 -2.58 6.31 22.85
CA GLY A 3 -1.72 5.80 23.93
C GLY A 3 -1.21 4.36 23.76
N HIS A 4 -1.35 3.74 22.58
CA HIS A 4 -0.90 2.38 22.26
C HIS A 4 0.62 2.19 22.09
N GLY A 5 1.45 3.06 22.68
CA GLY A 5 2.92 2.91 22.62
C GLY A 5 3.61 3.29 21.31
N PHE A 6 2.87 3.68 20.26
CA PHE A 6 3.48 4.16 19.01
C PHE A 6 4.28 5.46 19.18
N ARG A 7 5.39 5.59 18.44
CA ARG A 7 6.15 6.84 18.35
C ARG A 7 5.31 7.92 17.67
N LYS A 8 4.91 8.92 18.45
CA LYS A 8 3.91 9.93 18.07
C LYS A 8 4.28 10.67 16.79
N GLU A 9 5.56 11.02 16.64
CA GLU A 9 6.04 11.80 15.51
C GLU A 9 5.90 11.04 14.19
N LEU A 10 6.17 9.72 14.19
CA LEU A 10 5.98 8.89 13.01
C LEU A 10 4.51 8.69 12.68
N ILE A 11 3.66 8.50 13.69
CA ILE A 11 2.22 8.37 13.47
C ILE A 11 1.59 9.66 12.96
N HIS A 12 2.06 10.84 13.39
CA HIS A 12 1.60 12.11 12.84
C HIS A 12 1.89 12.21 11.33
N MET A 13 3.07 11.77 10.88
CA MET A 13 3.36 11.69 9.45
C MET A 13 2.39 10.76 8.71
N LEU A 14 1.96 9.64 9.31
CA LEU A 14 0.92 8.80 8.72
C LEU A 14 -0.45 9.49 8.68
N VAL A 15 -0.82 10.23 9.74
CA VAL A 15 -2.08 10.99 9.75
C VAL A 15 -2.10 12.04 8.65
N ASP A 16 -0.97 12.71 8.40
CA ASP A 16 -0.87 13.75 7.37
C ASP A 16 -1.04 13.17 5.96
N LEU A 17 -0.65 11.90 5.73
CA LEU A 17 -0.93 11.18 4.49
C LEU A 17 -2.43 10.84 4.30
N LYS A 18 -3.22 10.85 5.39
CA LYS A 18 -4.64 10.47 5.41
C LYS A 18 -4.93 9.13 4.71
N PRO A 19 -4.20 8.04 5.05
CA PRO A 19 -4.34 6.76 4.39
C PRO A 19 -5.76 6.21 4.51
N ARG A 20 -6.24 5.56 3.45
CA ARG A 20 -7.55 4.91 3.43
C ARG A 20 -7.49 3.43 3.77
N PHE A 21 -6.31 2.85 3.73
CA PHE A 21 -6.04 1.47 4.10
C PHE A 21 -4.64 1.32 4.68
N LEU A 22 -4.40 0.21 5.38
CA LEU A 22 -3.10 -0.20 5.88
C LEU A 22 -2.87 -1.68 5.52
N ARG A 23 -1.88 -1.96 4.65
CA ARG A 23 -1.44 -3.33 4.31
C ARG A 23 -0.40 -3.79 5.32
N PHE A 24 -0.65 -4.92 5.98
CA PHE A 24 0.25 -5.45 7.02
C PHE A 24 0.07 -6.97 7.23
N PRO A 25 1.04 -7.67 7.85
CA PRO A 25 2.35 -7.20 8.28
C PRO A 25 3.31 -7.07 7.09
N GLY A 26 2.90 -7.57 5.93
CA GLY A 26 3.24 -7.02 4.62
C GLY A 26 4.63 -7.35 4.12
N GLY A 27 4.68 -7.48 2.80
CA GLY A 27 5.87 -7.89 2.08
C GLY A 27 6.41 -9.24 2.55
N THR A 28 7.68 -9.37 2.32
CA THR A 28 8.45 -10.60 2.51
C THR A 28 8.65 -11.00 3.97
N PHE A 29 8.31 -10.09 4.90
CA PHE A 29 8.26 -10.35 6.34
C PHE A 29 7.22 -11.44 6.68
N VAL A 30 6.12 -11.54 5.93
CA VAL A 30 5.10 -12.59 6.14
C VAL A 30 5.58 -13.98 5.69
N GLU A 31 6.50 -14.03 4.72
CA GLU A 31 6.98 -15.25 4.08
C GLU A 31 8.16 -15.87 4.84
N GLY A 32 9.18 -15.06 5.14
CA GLY A 32 10.51 -15.54 5.52
C GLY A 32 11.29 -16.12 4.33
N ILE A 33 12.60 -16.32 4.51
CA ILE A 33 13.41 -17.17 3.64
C ILE A 33 12.98 -18.62 3.85
N LEU A 34 12.88 -19.03 5.12
CA LEU A 34 12.42 -20.37 5.52
C LEU A 34 11.07 -20.28 6.22
N LEU A 35 10.18 -21.25 5.99
CA LEU A 35 8.83 -21.24 6.57
C LEU A 35 8.81 -21.23 8.11
N ARG A 36 9.87 -21.72 8.74
CA ARG A 36 10.03 -21.67 10.21
C ARG A 36 10.19 -20.26 10.77
N ASN A 37 10.57 -19.30 9.92
CA ASN A 37 10.81 -17.91 10.25
C ASN A 37 9.69 -16.99 9.73
N ALA A 38 8.64 -17.55 9.12
CA ALA A 38 7.48 -16.80 8.67
C ALA A 38 6.71 -16.20 9.86
N PHE A 39 6.10 -15.03 9.66
CA PHE A 39 5.24 -14.39 10.65
C PHE A 39 4.09 -15.30 11.11
N ARG A 40 3.89 -15.43 12.43
CA ARG A 40 2.82 -16.23 13.05
C ARG A 40 1.92 -15.35 13.92
N TRP A 41 0.75 -14.96 13.40
CA TRP A 41 -0.12 -13.97 14.06
C TRP A 41 -0.47 -14.31 15.52
N ARG A 42 -0.66 -15.60 15.85
CA ARG A 42 -0.97 -16.04 17.23
C ARG A 42 0.15 -15.79 18.21
N GLU A 43 1.39 -15.81 17.75
CA GLU A 43 2.58 -15.53 18.56
C GLU A 43 2.75 -14.02 18.78
N THR A 44 1.93 -13.21 18.11
CA THR A 44 1.96 -11.74 18.16
C THR A 44 0.77 -11.11 18.91
N ILE A 45 0.03 -11.91 19.68
CA ILE A 45 -1.08 -11.45 20.52
C ILE A 45 -0.87 -11.89 21.98
N GLY A 46 -1.65 -11.32 22.89
CA GLY A 46 -1.42 -11.47 24.34
C GLY A 46 -0.38 -10.49 24.89
N PRO A 47 0.06 -10.67 26.15
CA PRO A 47 1.08 -9.83 26.79
C PRO A 47 2.35 -9.79 25.96
N TRP A 48 2.83 -8.59 25.64
CA TRP A 48 3.95 -8.43 24.70
C TRP A 48 5.26 -8.99 25.26
N GLU A 49 5.43 -8.95 26.58
CA GLU A 49 6.58 -9.47 27.30
C GLU A 49 6.66 -11.01 27.31
N GLU A 50 5.58 -11.69 26.92
CA GLU A 50 5.51 -13.16 26.79
C GLU A 50 5.62 -13.64 25.34
N ARG A 51 5.66 -12.72 24.36
CA ARG A 51 5.76 -13.06 22.95
C ARG A 51 7.16 -13.60 22.65
N PRO A 52 7.29 -14.70 21.89
CA PRO A 52 8.59 -15.31 21.62
C PRO A 52 9.44 -14.46 20.66
N GLY A 53 8.81 -13.58 19.88
CA GLY A 53 9.43 -12.95 18.73
C GLY A 53 9.79 -13.97 17.65
N HIS A 54 10.39 -13.50 16.56
CA HIS A 54 11.01 -14.38 15.56
C HIS A 54 12.17 -13.71 14.84
N TYR A 55 12.97 -14.53 14.17
CA TYR A 55 14.05 -14.04 13.33
C TYR A 55 13.53 -13.71 11.94
N GLY A 56 13.46 -12.43 11.59
CA GLY A 56 13.14 -11.95 10.25
C GLY A 56 14.31 -12.16 9.31
N ASP A 57 14.49 -13.38 8.82
CA ASP A 57 15.64 -13.81 8.03
C ASP A 57 15.78 -13.12 6.67
N VAL A 58 14.69 -12.61 6.09
CA VAL A 58 14.73 -11.78 4.86
C VAL A 58 15.41 -10.44 5.11
N TRP A 59 15.13 -9.83 6.27
CA TRP A 59 15.63 -8.51 6.64
C TRP A 59 16.81 -8.56 7.61
N ASN A 60 17.20 -9.77 8.02
CA ASN A 60 18.37 -10.10 8.83
C ASN A 60 18.39 -9.40 10.21
N TYR A 61 17.25 -9.41 10.91
CA TYR A 61 17.14 -8.93 12.30
C TYR A 61 16.11 -9.75 13.10
N TRP A 62 16.21 -9.67 14.44
CA TRP A 62 15.20 -10.24 15.35
C TRP A 62 14.10 -9.22 15.64
N THR A 63 12.85 -9.67 15.54
CA THR A 63 11.67 -8.92 15.99
C THR A 63 11.19 -9.53 17.32
N ASP A 64 10.78 -8.69 18.25
CA ASP A 64 10.11 -9.11 19.49
C ASP A 64 8.61 -9.37 19.28
N ASP A 65 8.09 -9.07 18.09
CA ASP A 65 6.67 -9.12 17.72
C ASP A 65 5.77 -8.30 18.66
N GLY A 66 6.33 -7.25 19.28
CA GLY A 66 5.58 -6.29 20.08
C GLY A 66 4.59 -5.48 19.24
N LEU A 67 4.94 -5.19 17.97
CA LEU A 67 4.00 -4.68 16.97
C LEU A 67 3.37 -5.86 16.21
N GLY A 68 2.34 -6.45 16.82
CA GLY A 68 1.68 -7.65 16.33
C GLY A 68 0.38 -7.41 15.58
N TYR A 69 -0.36 -8.49 15.36
CA TYR A 69 -1.65 -8.47 14.65
C TYR A 69 -2.66 -7.51 15.29
N TYR A 70 -2.76 -7.53 16.62
CA TYR A 70 -3.71 -6.69 17.38
C TYR A 70 -3.32 -5.21 17.34
N GLU A 71 -2.04 -4.89 17.48
CA GLU A 71 -1.56 -3.50 17.46
C GLU A 71 -1.72 -2.88 16.06
N LEU A 72 -1.51 -3.63 14.98
CA LEU A 72 -1.69 -3.15 13.61
C LEU A 72 -3.16 -2.98 13.22
N LEU A 73 -4.05 -3.84 13.72
CA LEU A 73 -5.50 -3.64 13.59
C LEU A 73 -5.97 -2.36 14.31
N GLN A 74 -5.49 -2.13 15.53
CA GLN A 74 -5.76 -0.88 16.26
C GLN A 74 -5.18 0.33 15.55
N LEU A 75 -3.98 0.23 14.98
CA LEU A 75 -3.39 1.35 14.22
C LEU A 75 -4.25 1.71 13.01
N ALA A 76 -4.75 0.72 12.26
CA ALA A 76 -5.66 0.97 11.16
C ALA A 76 -6.93 1.70 11.63
N GLU A 77 -7.54 1.25 12.73
CA GLU A 77 -8.71 1.89 13.34
C GLU A 77 -8.41 3.34 13.80
N ASP A 78 -7.28 3.57 14.47
CA ASP A 78 -6.81 4.89 14.92
C ASP A 78 -6.58 5.87 13.76
N LEU A 79 -6.15 5.36 12.60
CA LEU A 79 -5.95 6.13 11.37
C LEU A 79 -7.25 6.35 10.58
N GLY A 80 -8.35 5.68 10.95
CA GLY A 80 -9.57 5.63 10.14
C GLY A 80 -9.37 4.93 8.79
N ALA A 81 -8.40 4.01 8.74
CA ALA A 81 -8.00 3.25 7.56
C ALA A 81 -8.54 1.82 7.62
N GLU A 82 -8.81 1.24 6.45
CA GLU A 82 -9.20 -0.17 6.32
C GLU A 82 -7.97 -1.09 6.45
N PRO A 83 -7.94 -2.03 7.40
CA PRO A 83 -6.85 -3.00 7.48
C PRO A 83 -6.91 -3.99 6.29
N ILE A 84 -5.76 -4.27 5.69
CA ILE A 84 -5.57 -5.37 4.73
C ILE A 84 -4.65 -6.39 5.39
N TRP A 85 -5.24 -7.53 5.77
CA TRP A 85 -4.52 -8.61 6.44
C TRP A 85 -3.82 -9.50 5.42
N VAL A 86 -2.49 -9.40 5.36
CA VAL A 86 -1.61 -10.25 4.56
C VAL A 86 -1.17 -11.43 5.43
N PHE A 87 -1.35 -12.65 4.95
CA PHE A 87 -0.96 -13.84 5.71
C PHE A 87 -0.13 -14.81 4.86
N ASN A 88 0.68 -15.62 5.54
CA ASN A 88 1.51 -16.63 4.88
C ASN A 88 0.64 -17.73 4.24
N ALA A 89 0.81 -17.94 2.93
CA ALA A 89 0.04 -18.93 2.17
C ALA A 89 0.63 -20.36 2.21
N GLY A 90 1.40 -20.70 3.24
CA GLY A 90 2.15 -21.97 3.31
C GLY A 90 3.38 -21.97 2.41
N ILE A 91 3.91 -20.79 2.08
CA ILE A 91 5.05 -20.57 1.19
C ILE A 91 6.00 -19.57 1.85
N SER A 92 7.30 -19.80 1.70
CA SER A 92 8.38 -18.86 1.97
C SER A 92 9.21 -18.70 0.69
N ARG A 93 10.28 -17.90 0.72
CA ARG A 93 11.14 -17.76 -0.48
C ARG A 93 11.81 -19.07 -0.93
N ASN A 94 12.08 -19.99 0.01
CA ASN A 94 12.77 -21.26 -0.27
C ASN A 94 11.95 -22.52 0.03
N ASP A 95 10.87 -22.43 0.80
CA ASP A 95 10.07 -23.57 1.23
C ASP A 95 8.61 -23.40 0.80
N GLN A 96 7.93 -24.51 0.57
CA GLN A 96 6.47 -24.54 0.38
C GLN A 96 5.94 -25.87 0.89
N VAL A 97 4.77 -25.84 1.52
CA VAL A 97 4.07 -27.08 1.88
C VAL A 97 3.35 -27.64 0.66
N ASP A 98 3.17 -28.97 0.62
CA ASP A 98 2.29 -29.57 -0.37
C ASP A 98 0.84 -29.10 -0.14
N THR A 99 0.08 -28.88 -1.22
CA THR A 99 -1.32 -28.43 -1.13
C THR A 99 -2.20 -29.38 -0.30
N THR A 100 -1.87 -30.67 -0.22
CA THR A 100 -2.57 -31.64 0.65
C THR A 100 -2.35 -31.38 2.14
N ALA A 101 -1.29 -30.66 2.51
CA ALA A 101 -0.91 -30.30 3.87
C ALA A 101 -1.27 -28.86 4.26
N ILE A 102 -1.98 -28.10 3.41
CA ILE A 102 -2.30 -26.68 3.67
C ILE A 102 -3.41 -26.46 4.72
N ALA A 103 -4.17 -27.50 5.06
CA ALA A 103 -5.35 -27.38 5.92
C ALA A 103 -5.09 -26.70 7.29
N PRO A 104 -3.97 -26.95 8.00
CA PRO A 104 -3.65 -26.22 9.23
C PRO A 104 -3.48 -24.71 9.02
N PHE A 105 -2.89 -24.28 7.90
CA PHE A 105 -2.72 -22.86 7.57
C PHE A 105 -4.06 -22.20 7.26
N VAL A 106 -4.96 -22.90 6.55
CA VAL A 106 -6.33 -22.42 6.29
C VAL A 106 -7.08 -22.21 7.61
N LYS A 107 -7.01 -23.18 8.53
CA LYS A 107 -7.59 -23.02 9.86
C LYS A 107 -6.97 -21.85 10.61
N ASP A 108 -5.65 -21.68 10.51
CA ASP A 108 -4.93 -20.60 11.18
C ASP A 108 -5.42 -19.22 10.78
N VAL A 109 -5.65 -19.03 9.48
CA VAL A 109 -6.22 -17.79 8.93
C VAL A 109 -7.67 -17.60 9.37
N LEU A 110 -8.52 -18.64 9.32
CA LEU A 110 -9.91 -18.51 9.79
C LEU A 110 -9.99 -18.12 11.26
N ASP A 111 -9.09 -18.62 12.09
CA ASP A 111 -8.96 -18.24 13.49
C ASP A 111 -8.53 -16.76 13.64
N SER A 112 -7.64 -16.25 12.77
CA SER A 112 -7.29 -14.81 12.74
C SER A 112 -8.48 -13.93 12.37
N LEU A 113 -9.31 -14.38 11.42
CA LEU A 113 -10.54 -13.70 11.04
C LEU A 113 -11.58 -13.74 12.15
N GLU A 114 -11.68 -14.85 12.89
CA GLU A 114 -12.52 -14.94 14.08
C GLU A 114 -12.00 -14.03 15.21
N PHE A 115 -10.67 -13.89 15.37
CA PHE A 115 -10.09 -12.92 16.30
C PHE A 115 -10.53 -11.51 15.95
N ALA A 116 -10.46 -11.10 14.68
CA ALA A 116 -10.79 -9.74 14.27
C ALA A 116 -12.32 -9.47 14.25
N ARG A 117 -13.12 -10.42 13.74
CA ARG A 117 -14.54 -10.22 13.41
C ARG A 117 -15.52 -11.04 14.26
N GLY A 118 -15.02 -12.01 15.03
CA GLY A 118 -15.84 -12.85 15.90
C GLY A 118 -16.55 -12.05 17.01
N SER A 119 -17.66 -12.59 17.52
CA SER A 119 -18.28 -12.02 18.73
C SER A 119 -17.34 -12.18 19.92
N ALA A 120 -17.42 -11.30 20.93
CA ALA A 120 -16.65 -11.43 22.17
C ALA A 120 -16.87 -12.76 22.94
N LYS A 121 -17.87 -13.58 22.55
CA LYS A 121 -18.15 -14.90 23.12
C LYS A 121 -17.59 -16.07 22.31
N SER A 122 -17.05 -15.80 21.12
CA SER A 122 -16.47 -16.82 20.26
C SER A 122 -15.04 -17.12 20.70
N THR A 123 -14.43 -18.19 20.20
CA THR A 123 -13.12 -18.66 20.68
C THR A 123 -12.09 -17.54 20.59
N TRP A 124 -11.86 -17.02 19.40
CA TRP A 124 -10.86 -15.97 19.18
C TRP A 124 -11.37 -14.56 19.44
N GLY A 125 -12.67 -14.30 19.26
CA GLY A 125 -13.25 -13.01 19.63
C GLY A 125 -13.20 -12.75 21.14
N SER A 126 -13.25 -13.79 21.98
CA SER A 126 -13.05 -13.66 23.42
C SER A 126 -11.62 -13.28 23.81
N VAL A 127 -10.61 -13.74 23.05
CA VAL A 127 -9.21 -13.34 23.23
C VAL A 127 -9.04 -11.85 22.91
N ARG A 128 -9.56 -11.38 21.78
CA ARG A 128 -9.58 -9.95 21.42
C ARG A 128 -10.24 -9.10 22.52
N ALA A 129 -11.41 -9.53 23.00
CA ALA A 129 -12.13 -8.84 24.06
C ALA A 129 -11.33 -8.79 25.38
N ALA A 130 -10.66 -9.88 25.76
CA ALA A 130 -9.80 -9.93 26.94
C ALA A 130 -8.55 -9.03 26.81
N MET A 131 -8.09 -8.77 25.59
CA MET A 131 -7.02 -7.81 25.28
C MET A 131 -7.49 -6.34 25.32
N GLY A 132 -8.76 -6.08 25.63
CA GLY A 132 -9.30 -4.74 25.83
C GLY A 132 -10.13 -4.18 24.66
N HIS A 133 -10.38 -4.97 23.60
CA HIS A 133 -11.15 -4.53 22.44
C HIS A 133 -12.33 -5.49 22.16
N PRO A 134 -13.47 -5.34 22.87
CA PRO A 134 -14.62 -6.21 22.69
C PRO A 134 -15.35 -6.00 21.35
N GLU A 135 -15.29 -4.79 20.79
CA GLU A 135 -15.82 -4.46 19.46
C GLU A 135 -15.13 -5.27 18.35
N ARG A 136 -15.77 -5.39 17.19
CA ARG A 136 -15.17 -6.08 16.03
C ARG A 136 -14.35 -5.08 15.23
N PHE A 137 -13.17 -5.47 14.76
CA PHE A 137 -12.45 -4.69 13.77
C PHE A 137 -13.16 -4.74 12.41
N GLN A 138 -13.05 -3.66 11.65
CA GLN A 138 -13.55 -3.57 10.28
C GLN A 138 -12.55 -4.22 9.30
N LEU A 139 -12.33 -5.53 9.43
CA LEU A 139 -11.46 -6.26 8.51
C LEU A 139 -12.22 -6.67 7.24
N LYS A 140 -12.08 -5.85 6.19
CA LYS A 140 -12.75 -6.06 4.91
C LYS A 140 -11.89 -6.76 3.86
N TYR A 141 -10.57 -6.64 3.94
CA TYR A 141 -9.63 -7.11 2.92
C TYR A 141 -8.63 -8.11 3.50
N VAL A 142 -8.35 -9.16 2.72
CA VAL A 142 -7.28 -10.12 3.03
C VAL A 142 -6.45 -10.39 1.78
N ALA A 143 -5.14 -10.53 1.94
CA ALA A 143 -4.23 -10.93 0.87
C ALA A 143 -3.65 -12.32 1.16
N VAL A 144 -3.78 -13.21 0.19
CA VAL A 144 -3.37 -14.61 0.31
C VAL A 144 -1.94 -14.74 -0.17
N GLY A 145 -0.97 -14.62 0.74
CA GLY A 145 0.46 -14.66 0.43
C GLY A 145 1.09 -13.30 0.14
N ASN A 146 2.36 -13.33 -0.28
CA ASN A 146 3.09 -12.18 -0.82
C ASN A 146 4.03 -12.65 -1.94
N GLU A 147 3.97 -12.04 -3.13
CA GLU A 147 4.84 -12.38 -4.27
C GLU A 147 4.93 -13.90 -4.55
N ASP A 148 3.83 -14.61 -4.31
CA ASP A 148 3.83 -16.08 -4.33
C ASP A 148 3.44 -16.68 -5.69
N CYS A 149 2.92 -15.87 -6.60
CA CYS A 149 2.46 -16.32 -7.90
C CYS A 149 3.58 -16.25 -8.96
N ASP A 150 4.60 -17.08 -8.77
CA ASP A 150 5.69 -17.27 -9.73
C ASP A 150 5.95 -18.76 -10.04
N ASN A 151 6.73 -19.03 -11.09
CA ASN A 151 7.00 -20.39 -11.56
C ASN A 151 7.84 -21.25 -10.59
N THR A 152 8.47 -20.65 -9.58
CA THR A 152 9.23 -21.32 -8.52
C THR A 152 8.33 -21.77 -7.35
N LYS A 153 7.10 -21.26 -7.29
CA LYS A 153 6.10 -21.52 -6.24
C LYS A 153 4.84 -22.22 -6.80
N PRO A 154 4.95 -23.43 -7.40
CA PRO A 154 3.87 -24.10 -8.11
C PRO A 154 2.64 -24.43 -7.25
N PHE A 155 2.76 -24.49 -5.91
CA PHE A 155 1.62 -24.78 -5.05
C PHE A 155 0.73 -23.57 -4.75
N TYR A 156 1.15 -22.35 -5.12
CA TYR A 156 0.41 -21.12 -4.79
C TYR A 156 -1.05 -21.18 -5.23
N GLN A 157 -1.32 -21.51 -6.49
CA GLN A 157 -2.68 -21.54 -7.02
C GLN A 157 -3.56 -22.56 -6.27
N GLY A 158 -2.99 -23.73 -5.93
CA GLY A 158 -3.66 -24.75 -5.13
C GLY A 158 -3.96 -24.28 -3.71
N HIS A 159 -3.01 -23.59 -3.06
CA HIS A 159 -3.18 -22.99 -1.74
C HIS A 159 -4.25 -21.90 -1.77
N TYR A 160 -4.14 -20.98 -2.73
CA TYR A 160 -5.07 -19.88 -2.93
C TYR A 160 -6.51 -20.38 -3.01
N LEU A 161 -6.79 -21.41 -3.81
CA LEU A 161 -8.14 -21.95 -3.92
C LEU A 161 -8.65 -22.56 -2.60
N LYS A 162 -7.78 -23.13 -1.76
CA LYS A 162 -8.17 -23.64 -0.44
C LYS A 162 -8.51 -22.49 0.52
N PHE A 163 -7.71 -21.43 0.55
CA PHE A 163 -8.01 -20.22 1.32
C PHE A 163 -9.27 -19.52 0.81
N TYR A 164 -9.37 -19.28 -0.49
CA TYR A 164 -10.49 -18.60 -1.13
C TYR A 164 -11.82 -19.27 -0.77
N ASN A 165 -11.93 -20.59 -0.97
CA ASN A 165 -13.16 -21.32 -0.69
C ASN A 165 -13.53 -21.25 0.80
N ALA A 166 -12.57 -21.48 1.69
CA ALA A 166 -12.82 -21.47 3.14
C ALA A 166 -13.19 -20.08 3.67
N ILE A 167 -12.50 -19.03 3.21
CA ILE A 167 -12.80 -17.64 3.59
C ILE A 167 -14.14 -17.21 3.01
N ARG A 168 -14.43 -17.52 1.74
CA ARG A 168 -15.71 -17.16 1.12
C ARG A 168 -16.89 -17.87 1.79
N GLU A 169 -16.71 -19.12 2.24
CA GLU A 169 -17.74 -19.85 2.99
C GLU A 169 -18.01 -19.24 4.36
N ALA A 170 -16.96 -18.90 5.11
CA ALA A 170 -17.08 -18.37 6.47
C ALA A 170 -17.43 -16.87 6.54
N TYR A 171 -16.91 -16.09 5.59
CA TYR A 171 -16.95 -14.62 5.55
C TYR A 171 -17.20 -14.12 4.12
N PRO A 172 -18.41 -14.31 3.56
CA PRO A 172 -18.69 -14.06 2.15
C PRO A 172 -18.48 -12.59 1.72
N ASP A 173 -18.48 -11.66 2.66
CA ASP A 173 -18.31 -10.22 2.43
C ASP A 173 -16.84 -9.77 2.39
N ILE A 174 -15.89 -10.58 2.85
CA ILE A 174 -14.46 -10.26 2.76
C ILE A 174 -14.03 -10.24 1.29
N GLN A 175 -13.26 -9.20 0.95
CA GLN A 175 -12.61 -9.06 -0.33
C GLN A 175 -11.25 -9.78 -0.29
N ILE A 176 -11.05 -10.74 -1.19
CA ILE A 176 -9.89 -11.62 -1.24
C ILE A 176 -8.98 -11.18 -2.39
N ILE A 177 -7.72 -10.92 -2.04
CA ILE A 177 -6.68 -10.44 -2.95
C ILE A 177 -5.76 -11.60 -3.31
N SER A 178 -5.63 -11.87 -4.61
CA SER A 178 -4.62 -12.80 -5.17
C SER A 178 -3.30 -12.07 -5.41
N ASN A 179 -2.15 -12.72 -5.23
CA ASN A 179 -0.85 -12.16 -5.63
C ASN A 179 -0.47 -12.48 -7.09
N CYS A 180 -1.34 -13.13 -7.85
CA CYS A 180 -1.13 -13.27 -9.29
C CYS A 180 -1.46 -11.95 -9.98
N ASP A 181 -0.53 -11.45 -10.80
CA ASP A 181 -0.77 -10.24 -11.59
C ASP A 181 -1.77 -10.51 -12.72
N GLY A 182 -2.92 -9.81 -12.68
CA GLY A 182 -3.98 -9.85 -13.69
C GLY A 182 -3.99 -8.64 -14.64
N SER A 183 -2.93 -7.84 -14.67
CA SER A 183 -2.84 -6.56 -15.40
C SER A 183 -2.85 -6.74 -16.92
N SER A 184 -2.19 -7.80 -17.40
CA SER A 184 -2.00 -8.09 -18.82
C SER A 184 -2.87 -9.25 -19.30
N GLU A 185 -2.99 -10.30 -18.48
CA GLU A 185 -3.78 -11.49 -18.79
C GLU A 185 -4.82 -11.74 -17.67
N PRO A 186 -6.03 -12.21 -18.00
CA PRO A 186 -7.02 -12.54 -16.97
C PRO A 186 -6.52 -13.63 -16.03
N LEU A 187 -6.86 -13.51 -14.75
CA LEU A 187 -6.64 -14.59 -13.79
C LEU A 187 -7.47 -15.83 -14.16
N ASP A 188 -6.90 -17.00 -13.95
CA ASP A 188 -7.52 -18.30 -14.20
C ASP A 188 -8.28 -18.87 -12.99
N HIS A 189 -8.38 -18.08 -11.91
CA HIS A 189 -9.03 -18.40 -10.64
C HIS A 189 -9.82 -17.19 -10.13
N PRO A 190 -10.83 -17.40 -9.26
CA PRO A 190 -11.65 -16.30 -8.75
C PRO A 190 -10.87 -15.43 -7.76
N ALA A 191 -11.00 -14.12 -7.89
CA ALA A 191 -10.50 -13.13 -6.93
C ALA A 191 -11.41 -11.90 -6.95
N ASP A 192 -11.43 -11.14 -5.86
CA ASP A 192 -12.09 -9.82 -5.87
C ASP A 192 -11.11 -8.74 -6.33
N LEU A 193 -9.84 -8.88 -5.93
CA LEU A 193 -8.73 -8.05 -6.39
C LEU A 193 -7.51 -8.90 -6.70
N TYR A 194 -6.58 -8.33 -7.44
CA TYR A 194 -5.22 -8.86 -7.58
C TYR A 194 -4.16 -7.83 -7.22
N ASP A 195 -3.04 -8.32 -6.73
CA ASP A 195 -1.87 -7.56 -6.35
C ASP A 195 -0.99 -7.24 -7.56
N PHE A 196 -0.41 -6.05 -7.58
CA PHE A 196 0.53 -5.59 -8.59
C PHE A 196 1.67 -4.84 -7.91
N HIS A 197 2.90 -5.30 -8.13
CA HIS A 197 4.12 -4.69 -7.62
C HIS A 197 4.94 -4.10 -8.77
N ILE A 198 5.52 -2.92 -8.57
CA ILE A 198 6.43 -2.34 -9.55
C ILE A 198 7.57 -1.54 -8.92
N TYR A 199 8.80 -1.95 -9.23
CA TYR A 199 10.03 -1.29 -8.83
C TYR A 199 10.88 -1.09 -10.07
N ASN A 200 11.11 0.16 -10.45
CA ASN A 200 11.75 0.52 -11.71
C ASN A 200 12.62 1.76 -11.58
N SER A 201 13.46 2.04 -12.58
CA SER A 201 14.13 3.33 -12.71
C SER A 201 13.11 4.48 -12.84
N ALA A 202 13.51 5.71 -12.52
CA ALA A 202 12.62 6.87 -12.64
C ALA A 202 12.09 7.04 -14.08
N ASP A 203 12.96 6.90 -15.08
CA ASP A 203 12.57 7.03 -16.48
C ASP A 203 11.56 5.94 -16.90
N ASP A 204 11.80 4.70 -16.50
CA ASP A 204 10.90 3.59 -16.81
C ASP A 204 9.56 3.75 -16.08
N LEU A 205 9.57 4.09 -14.79
CA LEU A 205 8.34 4.24 -14.00
C LEU A 205 7.48 5.40 -14.53
N PHE A 206 8.09 6.50 -14.96
CA PHE A 206 7.37 7.58 -15.63
C PHE A 206 6.60 7.08 -16.86
N LEU A 207 7.22 6.21 -17.68
CA LEU A 207 6.58 5.60 -18.86
C LEU A 207 5.47 4.60 -18.49
N LYS A 208 5.48 4.07 -17.26
CA LYS A 208 4.46 3.14 -16.74
C LYS A 208 3.16 3.82 -16.29
N LYS A 209 3.03 5.14 -16.44
CA LYS A 209 1.76 5.87 -16.22
C LYS A 209 0.59 5.35 -17.07
N ASP A 210 0.85 4.63 -18.16
CA ASP A 210 -0.17 4.05 -19.03
C ASP A 210 -0.39 2.53 -18.81
N THR A 211 0.19 1.95 -17.75
CA THR A 211 0.17 0.50 -17.45
C THR A 211 -1.24 -0.09 -17.55
N PHE A 212 -2.23 0.55 -16.90
CA PHE A 212 -3.60 0.04 -16.81
C PHE A 212 -4.54 0.53 -17.92
N SER A 213 -4.04 1.35 -18.86
CA SER A 213 -4.88 1.96 -19.90
C SER A 213 -5.56 0.91 -20.80
N ARG A 214 -4.96 -0.29 -20.94
CA ARG A 214 -5.50 -1.40 -21.75
C ARG A 214 -5.93 -2.61 -20.94
N THR A 215 -5.79 -2.57 -19.62
CA THR A 215 -6.22 -3.67 -18.75
C THR A 215 -7.72 -3.89 -18.87
N SER A 216 -8.16 -5.14 -18.73
CA SER A 216 -9.57 -5.50 -18.82
C SER A 216 -10.40 -4.78 -17.76
N ARG A 217 -11.56 -4.27 -18.16
CA ARG A 217 -12.55 -3.66 -17.24
C ARG A 217 -13.52 -4.69 -16.65
N THR A 218 -13.31 -5.97 -16.97
CA THR A 218 -14.08 -7.10 -16.44
C THR A 218 -13.15 -8.00 -15.65
N GLY A 219 -13.56 -8.40 -14.45
CA GLY A 219 -12.78 -9.26 -13.57
C GLY A 219 -12.41 -8.56 -12.24
N PRO A 220 -11.42 -9.10 -11.51
CA PRO A 220 -10.95 -8.52 -10.26
C PRO A 220 -10.39 -7.12 -10.45
N LYS A 221 -10.51 -6.29 -9.41
CA LYS A 221 -9.91 -4.94 -9.39
C LYS A 221 -8.41 -5.00 -9.09
N VAL A 222 -7.69 -3.93 -9.43
CA VAL A 222 -6.25 -3.84 -9.20
C VAL A 222 -5.98 -3.29 -7.80
N PHE A 223 -5.09 -3.94 -7.07
CA PHE A 223 -4.41 -3.37 -5.91
C PHE A 223 -2.92 -3.22 -6.25
N VAL A 224 -2.47 -1.98 -6.45
CA VAL A 224 -1.04 -1.69 -6.63
C VAL A 224 -0.40 -1.62 -5.25
N SER A 225 -0.11 -2.78 -4.66
CA SER A 225 0.22 -2.82 -3.23
C SER A 225 1.66 -2.40 -2.91
N GLU A 226 2.53 -2.39 -3.92
CA GLU A 226 3.90 -1.92 -3.80
C GLU A 226 4.32 -1.18 -5.07
N TYR A 227 4.75 0.08 -4.92
CA TYR A 227 5.47 0.78 -5.97
C TYR A 227 6.52 1.72 -5.39
N ALA A 228 7.64 1.86 -6.08
CA ALA A 228 8.63 2.92 -5.87
C ALA A 228 9.59 2.99 -7.06
N VAL A 229 10.29 4.12 -7.21
CA VAL A 229 11.51 4.12 -8.01
C VAL A 229 12.60 3.37 -7.25
N HIS A 230 13.08 2.29 -7.84
CA HIS A 230 14.18 1.49 -7.31
C HIS A 230 14.85 0.73 -8.46
N VAL A 231 16.19 0.74 -8.46
CA VAL A 231 17.00 -0.18 -9.27
C VAL A 231 18.13 -0.73 -8.41
N ASP A 232 18.52 -1.98 -8.66
CA ASP A 232 19.61 -2.62 -7.93
C ASP A 232 20.90 -1.79 -8.01
N GLY A 233 21.44 -1.44 -6.83
CA GLY A 233 22.64 -0.61 -6.72
C GLY A 233 22.39 0.90 -6.74
N ASP A 234 21.14 1.36 -6.91
CA ASP A 234 20.78 2.74 -6.63
C ASP A 234 20.96 3.02 -5.13
N THR A 235 21.54 4.17 -4.83
CA THR A 235 21.78 4.64 -3.47
C THR A 235 20.95 5.87 -3.13
N SER A 236 20.11 6.33 -4.07
CA SER A 236 19.15 7.40 -3.84
C SER A 236 18.27 7.07 -2.64
N LYS A 237 18.13 8.03 -1.72
CA LYS A 237 17.22 7.94 -0.56
C LYS A 237 15.83 8.50 -0.89
N GLY A 238 15.51 8.72 -2.16
CA GLY A 238 14.23 9.24 -2.63
C GLY A 238 14.35 10.65 -3.17
N SER A 239 14.89 10.80 -4.38
CA SER A 239 15.11 12.11 -5.01
C SER A 239 13.84 12.78 -5.55
N LEU A 240 13.96 14.07 -5.89
CA LEU A 240 12.92 14.78 -6.63
C LEU A 240 12.55 14.04 -7.93
N GLN A 241 13.52 13.55 -8.70
CA GLN A 241 13.27 12.81 -9.94
C GLN A 241 12.44 11.55 -9.69
N ALA A 242 12.75 10.80 -8.63
CA ALA A 242 11.96 9.64 -8.23
C ALA A 242 10.51 10.03 -7.93
N SER A 243 10.31 11.07 -7.11
CA SER A 243 8.97 11.55 -6.75
C SER A 243 8.15 12.02 -7.96
N LEU A 244 8.78 12.63 -8.97
CA LEU A 244 8.11 13.07 -10.20
C LEU A 244 7.67 11.87 -11.06
N ALA A 245 8.51 10.84 -11.19
CA ALA A 245 8.16 9.61 -11.89
C ALA A 245 7.00 8.88 -11.21
N GLU A 246 7.05 8.77 -9.88
CA GLU A 246 6.01 8.16 -9.05
C GLU A 246 4.69 8.94 -9.14
N ALA A 247 4.74 10.27 -9.13
CA ALA A 247 3.55 11.11 -9.34
C ALA A 247 2.91 10.88 -10.70
N ALA A 248 3.72 10.72 -11.77
CA ALA A 248 3.21 10.41 -13.09
C ALA A 248 2.55 9.03 -13.13
N PHE A 249 3.13 8.04 -12.45
CA PHE A 249 2.55 6.72 -12.30
C PHE A 249 1.21 6.77 -11.54
N LEU A 250 1.14 7.47 -10.40
CA LEU A 250 -0.09 7.67 -9.63
C LEU A 250 -1.18 8.41 -10.41
N ILE A 251 -0.82 9.39 -11.25
CA ILE A 251 -1.76 10.02 -12.20
C ILE A 251 -2.36 8.96 -13.13
N GLY A 252 -1.53 8.05 -13.64
CA GLY A 252 -1.96 6.91 -14.42
C GLY A 252 -2.97 6.02 -13.70
N LEU A 253 -2.71 5.74 -12.41
CA LEU A 253 -3.63 4.98 -11.56
C LEU A 253 -4.96 5.71 -11.36
N GLU A 254 -4.93 7.01 -11.10
CA GLU A 254 -6.12 7.84 -10.89
C GLU A 254 -7.00 7.91 -12.16
N VAL A 255 -6.38 8.02 -13.33
CA VAL A 255 -7.07 7.98 -14.63
C VAL A 255 -7.74 6.63 -14.88
N ASN A 256 -7.19 5.54 -14.33
CA ASN A 256 -7.73 4.17 -14.43
C ASN A 256 -8.40 3.72 -13.13
N SER A 257 -8.91 4.66 -12.31
CA SER A 257 -9.58 4.38 -11.03
C SER A 257 -10.92 3.63 -11.19
N ASP A 258 -11.39 3.42 -12.42
CA ASP A 258 -12.49 2.50 -12.72
C ASP A 258 -12.12 1.04 -12.41
N ILE A 259 -10.83 0.68 -12.49
CA ILE A 259 -10.32 -0.66 -12.21
C ILE A 259 -9.25 -0.69 -11.12
N VAL A 260 -8.46 0.37 -10.95
CA VAL A 260 -7.47 0.48 -9.88
C VAL A 260 -8.16 0.93 -8.60
N HIS A 261 -8.19 0.03 -7.60
CA HIS A 261 -8.96 0.24 -6.37
C HIS A 261 -8.11 0.82 -5.23
N MET A 262 -6.84 0.43 -5.14
CA MET A 262 -5.92 0.83 -4.06
C MET A 262 -4.49 0.92 -4.60
N ALA A 263 -3.68 1.81 -4.00
CA ALA A 263 -2.26 1.93 -4.30
C ALA A 263 -1.46 2.32 -3.04
N SER A 264 -0.33 1.68 -2.80
CA SER A 264 0.58 1.99 -1.67
C SER A 264 2.04 2.01 -2.10
N TYR A 265 2.73 3.07 -1.68
CA TYR A 265 4.18 3.14 -1.81
C TYR A 265 4.85 2.19 -0.84
N ALA A 266 5.95 1.57 -1.27
CA ALA A 266 6.73 0.68 -0.43
C ALA A 266 8.23 0.86 -0.66
N PRO A 267 9.05 0.80 0.40
CA PRO A 267 8.65 0.69 1.81
C PRO A 267 8.27 2.05 2.45
N LEU A 268 7.48 2.00 3.51
CA LEU A 268 6.95 3.20 4.18
C LEU A 268 7.95 3.85 5.14
N PHE A 269 8.69 3.05 5.90
CA PHE A 269 9.54 3.49 7.00
C PHE A 269 10.93 2.88 6.93
N VAL A 270 11.93 3.66 7.30
CA VAL A 270 13.30 3.19 7.49
C VAL A 270 13.99 3.87 8.66
N ASN A 271 14.70 3.07 9.45
CA ASN A 271 15.66 3.59 10.40
C ASN A 271 16.99 3.82 9.69
N ASP A 272 17.47 5.06 9.64
CA ASP A 272 18.69 5.41 8.88
C ASP A 272 19.95 4.70 9.41
N ASN A 273 19.93 4.20 10.66
CA ASN A 273 21.03 3.43 11.23
C ASN A 273 21.09 1.96 10.78
N ASP A 274 20.02 1.42 10.18
CA ASP A 274 20.00 0.02 9.68
C ASP A 274 19.16 -0.12 8.42
N ARG A 275 19.59 0.56 7.36
CA ARG A 275 18.94 0.55 6.05
C ARG A 275 19.22 -0.75 5.30
N LYS A 276 18.18 -1.53 5.01
CA LYS A 276 18.24 -2.76 4.20
C LYS A 276 17.73 -2.59 2.76
N TRP A 277 16.90 -1.58 2.54
CA TRP A 277 16.31 -1.22 1.25
C TRP A 277 16.33 0.31 1.09
N THR A 278 16.29 0.79 -0.15
CA THR A 278 16.21 2.22 -0.47
C THR A 278 15.48 2.38 -1.80
N PRO A 279 14.68 3.43 -2.01
CA PRO A 279 14.28 4.48 -1.08
C PRO A 279 13.17 4.04 -0.10
N ASP A 280 12.76 4.95 0.79
CA ASP A 280 11.61 4.79 1.68
C ASP A 280 10.88 6.14 1.82
N ALA A 281 9.59 6.13 2.14
CA ALA A 281 8.84 7.38 2.27
C ALA A 281 9.28 8.20 3.51
N ILE A 282 9.43 7.55 4.66
CA ILE A 282 9.71 8.21 5.94
C ILE A 282 11.00 7.66 6.53
N VAL A 283 11.97 8.54 6.72
CA VAL A 283 13.28 8.21 7.29
C VAL A 283 13.32 8.69 8.74
N PHE A 284 13.81 7.86 9.66
CA PHE A 284 13.92 8.23 11.07
C PHE A 284 15.20 7.70 11.73
N ASN A 285 15.57 8.34 12.84
CA ASN A 285 16.56 7.84 13.79
C ASN A 285 15.94 7.84 15.19
N SER A 286 16.70 7.71 16.27
CA SER A 286 16.14 7.63 17.64
C SER A 286 15.31 8.84 18.09
N TRP A 287 15.47 10.02 17.48
CA TRP A 287 14.82 11.26 17.94
C TRP A 287 14.38 12.22 16.81
N GLN A 288 14.81 12.01 15.57
CA GLN A 288 14.40 12.77 14.38
C GLN A 288 13.67 11.89 13.38
N GLN A 289 12.97 12.54 12.46
CA GLN A 289 12.32 11.96 11.31
C GLN A 289 12.15 13.01 10.22
N TYR A 290 12.13 12.59 8.96
CA TYR A 290 11.80 13.43 7.82
C TYR A 290 11.07 12.62 6.74
N GLY A 291 10.32 13.32 5.90
CA GLY A 291 9.65 12.73 4.74
C GLY A 291 10.48 12.98 3.49
N THR A 292 10.67 11.97 2.66
CA THR A 292 11.36 12.15 1.37
C THR A 292 10.47 12.94 0.40
N PRO A 293 11.02 13.48 -0.71
CA PRO A 293 10.23 13.96 -1.84
C PRO A 293 9.04 13.05 -2.21
N SER A 294 9.21 11.73 -2.18
CA SER A 294 8.14 10.75 -2.41
C SER A 294 7.04 10.80 -1.35
N TYR A 295 7.37 10.97 -0.06
CA TYR A 295 6.37 11.20 1.00
C TYR A 295 5.57 12.48 0.76
N TRP A 296 6.24 13.60 0.47
CA TRP A 296 5.54 14.86 0.25
C TRP A 296 4.66 14.82 -0.99
N MET A 297 5.13 14.17 -2.05
CA MET A 297 4.37 13.95 -3.28
C MET A 297 3.05 13.20 -3.02
N GLN A 298 3.05 12.17 -2.17
CA GLN A 298 1.85 11.41 -1.81
C GLN A 298 0.74 12.31 -1.26
N THR A 299 1.09 13.37 -0.51
CA THR A 299 0.10 14.29 0.07
C THR A 299 -0.75 14.99 -1.00
N PHE A 300 -0.27 15.11 -2.24
CA PHE A 300 -1.03 15.72 -3.34
C PHE A 300 -2.20 14.83 -3.80
N PHE A 301 -2.17 13.54 -3.44
CA PHE A 301 -3.17 12.52 -3.77
C PHE A 301 -4.11 12.18 -2.60
N GLY A 302 -4.00 12.85 -1.45
CA GLY A 302 -4.83 12.55 -0.26
C GLY A 302 -6.34 12.63 -0.52
N GLU A 303 -6.77 13.48 -1.45
CA GLU A 303 -8.17 13.71 -1.81
C GLU A 303 -8.59 12.93 -3.06
N SER A 304 -7.74 12.05 -3.59
CA SER A 304 -8.07 11.18 -4.72
C SER A 304 -9.13 10.13 -4.34
N SER A 305 -9.10 9.62 -3.12
CA SER A 305 -10.04 8.59 -2.69
C SER A 305 -11.44 9.16 -2.52
N GLY A 306 -12.41 8.58 -3.22
CA GLY A 306 -13.81 9.05 -3.22
C GLY A 306 -14.06 10.26 -4.14
N ALA A 307 -13.05 10.74 -4.86
CA ALA A 307 -13.21 11.79 -5.85
C ALA A 307 -13.75 11.24 -7.18
N VAL A 308 -14.25 12.16 -8.01
CA VAL A 308 -14.68 11.88 -9.39
C VAL A 308 -13.57 12.31 -10.34
N ILE A 309 -13.06 11.38 -11.14
CA ILE A 309 -12.07 11.64 -12.19
C ILE A 309 -12.72 12.29 -13.42
N HIS A 310 -12.02 13.27 -14.01
CA HIS A 310 -12.43 13.97 -15.23
C HIS A 310 -11.45 13.71 -16.38
N PRO A 311 -11.94 13.62 -17.64
CA PRO A 311 -11.08 13.51 -18.80
C PRO A 311 -10.17 14.74 -18.96
N VAL A 312 -8.87 14.50 -19.12
CA VAL A 312 -7.86 15.54 -19.38
C VAL A 312 -7.31 15.39 -20.78
N ARG A 313 -7.14 16.52 -21.49
CA ARG A 313 -6.43 16.58 -22.77
C ARG A 313 -5.20 17.47 -22.63
N LEU A 314 -4.02 16.89 -22.85
CA LEU A 314 -2.75 17.62 -22.90
C LEU A 314 -2.38 17.91 -24.35
N ASN A 315 -2.38 19.18 -24.73
CA ASN A 315 -1.91 19.65 -26.03
C ASN A 315 -0.61 20.44 -25.87
N SER A 316 0.52 19.76 -25.99
CA SER A 316 1.85 20.33 -25.83
C SER A 316 2.87 19.54 -26.64
N SER A 317 3.89 20.22 -27.18
CA SER A 317 5.06 19.54 -27.77
C SER A 317 5.86 18.73 -26.74
N TYR A 318 5.65 18.98 -25.45
CA TYR A 318 6.27 18.27 -24.33
C TYR A 318 5.38 17.14 -23.78
N SER A 319 4.31 16.73 -24.47
CA SER A 319 3.37 15.73 -23.94
C SER A 319 4.01 14.40 -23.54
N GLY A 320 5.15 14.04 -24.14
CA GLY A 320 5.92 12.84 -23.79
C GLY A 320 6.62 12.92 -22.43
N SER A 321 6.77 14.11 -21.84
CA SER A 321 7.40 14.35 -20.52
C SER A 321 6.42 14.94 -19.50
N LEU A 322 5.13 14.95 -19.83
CA LEU A 322 4.07 15.45 -18.95
C LEU A 322 3.10 14.33 -18.58
N ALA A 323 2.56 14.41 -17.37
CA ALA A 323 1.39 13.66 -16.95
C ALA A 323 0.40 14.62 -16.28
N ALA A 324 -0.90 14.40 -16.46
CA ALA A 324 -1.90 15.20 -15.77
C ALA A 324 -3.18 14.42 -15.49
N SER A 325 -3.82 14.74 -14.37
CA SER A 325 -5.17 14.30 -14.02
C SER A 325 -5.98 15.47 -13.47
N ALA A 326 -7.31 15.33 -13.50
CA ALA A 326 -8.22 16.28 -12.91
C ALA A 326 -9.30 15.51 -12.15
N ILE A 327 -9.53 15.89 -10.90
CA ILE A 327 -10.56 15.30 -10.06
C ILE A 327 -11.46 16.39 -9.47
N THR A 328 -12.71 16.04 -9.21
CA THR A 328 -13.55 16.81 -8.28
C THR A 328 -13.79 16.01 -7.01
N TRP A 329 -13.58 16.64 -5.87
CA TRP A 329 -13.87 16.07 -4.57
C TRP A 329 -14.69 17.06 -3.74
N ARG A 330 -15.39 16.56 -2.73
CA ARG A 330 -16.25 17.37 -1.87
C ARG A 330 -15.64 17.44 -0.48
N ASP A 331 -15.52 18.65 0.06
CA ASP A 331 -15.23 18.89 1.47
C ASP A 331 -16.42 19.58 2.12
N ASN A 332 -17.05 18.91 3.08
CA ASN A 332 -18.26 19.39 3.75
C ASN A 332 -19.36 19.83 2.74
N GLU A 333 -19.43 21.13 2.44
CA GLU A 333 -20.39 21.76 1.53
C GLU A 333 -19.80 22.20 0.17
N ASP A 334 -18.48 22.39 0.08
CA ASP A 334 -17.80 22.89 -1.11
C ASP A 334 -17.35 21.74 -2.03
N ILE A 335 -17.36 21.97 -3.34
CA ILE A 335 -16.79 21.05 -4.35
C ILE A 335 -15.54 21.70 -4.94
N PHE A 336 -14.42 20.98 -4.90
CA PHE A 336 -13.13 21.44 -5.37
C PHE A 336 -12.73 20.72 -6.64
N LEU A 337 -12.34 21.48 -7.67
CA LEU A 337 -11.60 20.95 -8.81
C LEU A 337 -10.10 20.96 -8.49
N ARG A 338 -9.46 19.80 -8.50
CA ARG A 338 -8.01 19.67 -8.38
C ARG A 338 -7.43 19.17 -9.69
N ILE A 339 -6.44 19.89 -10.21
CA ILE A 339 -5.67 19.50 -11.39
C ILE A 339 -4.26 19.21 -10.93
N LYS A 340 -3.78 18.00 -11.21
CA LYS A 340 -2.41 17.56 -10.90
C LYS A 340 -1.63 17.47 -12.19
N ILE A 341 -0.41 18.00 -12.20
CA ILE A 341 0.44 18.06 -13.39
C ILE A 341 1.87 17.73 -12.96
N VAL A 342 2.47 16.79 -13.67
CA VAL A 342 3.88 16.45 -13.54
C VAL A 342 4.61 16.95 -14.78
N ASN A 343 5.73 17.64 -14.56
CA ASN A 343 6.72 17.90 -15.59
C ASN A 343 7.99 17.13 -15.26
N PHE A 344 8.21 16.02 -15.95
CA PHE A 344 9.39 15.17 -15.79
C PHE A 344 10.56 15.62 -16.68
N GLY A 345 10.29 16.51 -17.64
CA GLY A 345 11.30 17.02 -18.56
C GLY A 345 12.16 18.14 -17.95
N PRO A 346 13.34 18.41 -18.55
CA PRO A 346 14.29 19.40 -18.02
C PRO A 346 13.89 20.86 -18.32
N ASN A 347 12.86 21.08 -19.13
CA ASN A 347 12.47 22.41 -19.58
C ASN A 347 11.28 22.92 -18.78
N THR A 348 11.28 24.21 -18.44
CA THR A 348 10.07 24.88 -17.94
C THR A 348 8.98 24.85 -19.01
N VAL A 349 7.79 24.38 -18.64
CA VAL A 349 6.62 24.33 -19.53
C VAL A 349 5.55 25.28 -19.03
N ASN A 350 5.15 26.23 -19.87
CA ASN A 350 4.01 27.11 -19.59
C ASN A 350 2.73 26.44 -20.09
N LEU A 351 1.77 26.22 -19.18
CA LEU A 351 0.49 25.58 -19.48
C LEU A 351 -0.66 26.56 -19.25
N THR A 352 -1.62 26.55 -20.15
CA THR A 352 -2.91 27.23 -19.97
C THR A 352 -3.96 26.19 -19.60
N LEU A 353 -4.64 26.39 -18.48
CA LEU A 353 -5.69 25.49 -18.01
C LEU A 353 -7.06 26.02 -18.43
N SER A 354 -7.87 25.13 -19.00
CA SER A 354 -9.27 25.42 -19.32
C SER A 354 -10.13 24.23 -18.95
N ALA A 355 -11.24 24.50 -18.27
CA ALA A 355 -12.25 23.50 -17.92
C ALA A 355 -13.55 23.84 -18.65
N THR A 356 -14.18 22.83 -19.24
CA THR A 356 -15.45 22.98 -19.97
C THR A 356 -16.38 21.84 -19.59
N GLY A 357 -17.70 22.06 -19.64
CA GLY A 357 -18.69 21.04 -19.32
C GLY A 357 -18.88 20.75 -17.82
N LEU A 358 -18.33 21.57 -16.93
CA LEU A 358 -18.65 21.51 -15.50
C LEU A 358 -20.05 22.06 -15.26
N GLU A 359 -20.79 21.47 -14.33
CA GLU A 359 -22.15 21.91 -13.95
C GLU A 359 -22.16 23.31 -13.32
N ALA A 360 -21.06 23.68 -12.66
CA ALA A 360 -20.83 25.00 -12.07
C ALA A 360 -19.51 25.60 -12.58
N GLY A 361 -19.44 26.93 -12.60
CA GLY A 361 -18.19 27.64 -12.88
C GLY A 361 -17.15 27.41 -11.77
N VAL A 362 -15.86 27.53 -12.13
CA VAL A 362 -14.76 27.48 -11.16
C VAL A 362 -14.53 28.89 -10.61
N ASP A 363 -14.65 29.06 -9.29
CA ASP A 363 -14.23 30.30 -8.62
C ASP A 363 -12.71 30.35 -8.53
N THR A 364 -12.09 30.97 -9.53
CA THR A 364 -10.63 31.07 -9.62
C THR A 364 -10.02 31.99 -8.57
N SER A 365 -10.81 32.80 -7.86
CA SER A 365 -10.31 33.66 -6.78
C SER A 365 -9.86 32.87 -5.54
N ARG A 366 -10.38 31.64 -5.39
CA ARG A 366 -10.02 30.70 -4.33
C ARG A 366 -8.99 29.65 -4.77
N SER A 367 -8.46 29.76 -5.99
CA SER A 367 -7.46 28.83 -6.49
C SER A 367 -6.13 28.95 -5.73
N ALA A 368 -5.59 27.81 -5.30
CA ALA A 368 -4.26 27.68 -4.75
C ALA A 368 -3.40 26.77 -5.63
N VAL A 369 -2.09 27.02 -5.66
CA VAL A 369 -1.12 26.18 -6.37
C VAL A 369 -0.05 25.78 -5.37
N THR A 370 0.15 24.47 -5.22
CA THR A 370 1.25 23.89 -4.45
C THR A 370 2.23 23.27 -5.43
N VAL A 371 3.52 23.53 -5.26
CA VAL A 371 4.59 23.05 -6.16
C VAL A 371 5.63 22.30 -5.33
N LEU A 372 5.90 21.06 -5.72
CA LEU A 372 7.05 20.28 -5.27
C LEU A 372 8.13 20.34 -6.35
N THR A 373 9.27 20.97 -6.04
CA THR A 373 10.35 21.22 -7.00
C THR A 373 11.66 21.50 -6.27
N SER A 374 12.78 21.43 -6.99
CA SER A 374 14.09 21.83 -6.54
C SER A 374 14.95 22.27 -7.73
N ASN A 375 16.12 22.84 -7.46
CA ASN A 375 17.07 23.27 -8.49
C ASN A 375 17.72 22.08 -9.22
N TYR A 376 17.86 20.93 -8.56
CA TYR A 376 18.44 19.73 -9.15
C TYR A 376 17.48 18.54 -9.02
N SER A 377 17.45 17.70 -10.07
CA SER A 377 16.55 16.54 -10.12
C SER A 377 16.91 15.46 -9.09
N LEU A 378 18.17 15.41 -8.66
CA LEU A 378 18.66 14.44 -7.69
C LEU A 378 18.64 14.96 -6.24
N ASP A 379 18.05 16.13 -5.99
CA ASP A 379 17.93 16.64 -4.63
C ASP A 379 17.05 15.73 -3.77
N GLU A 380 17.48 15.53 -2.53
CA GLU A 380 16.89 14.64 -1.51
C GLU A 380 16.81 15.38 -0.17
N ASN A 381 15.89 14.96 0.69
CA ASN A 381 15.81 15.45 2.07
C ASN A 381 16.77 14.68 2.98
N SER A 382 17.20 15.31 4.07
CA SER A 382 18.13 14.75 5.06
C SER A 382 17.79 15.21 6.48
N PHE A 383 18.44 14.70 7.52
CA PHE A 383 18.17 15.21 8.88
C PHE A 383 18.61 16.68 9.09
N ASP A 384 19.58 17.16 8.31
CA ASP A 384 20.07 18.55 8.38
C ASP A 384 19.19 19.51 7.55
N ASP A 385 18.49 18.98 6.54
CA ASP A 385 17.56 19.69 5.65
C ASP A 385 16.35 18.78 5.33
N PRO A 386 15.38 18.66 6.27
CA PRO A 386 14.36 17.60 6.29
C PRO A 386 13.13 17.83 5.40
#